data_AF-A0A1H1MS81-F1
#
_entry.id   AF-A0A1H1MS81-F1
#
_cell.length_a   1.000
_cell.length_b   1.000
_cell.length_c   1.000
_cell.angle_alpha   90.00
_cell.angle_beta   90.00
_cell.angle_gamma   90.00
#
_symmetry.space_group_name_H-M   'P 1'
#
loop_
_entity.id
_entity.type
_entity.pdbx_description
1 polymer ?
#
loop_
_entity_poly.entity_id
_entity_poly.type
_entity_poly.pdbx_seq_one_letter_code
_entity_poly.pdbx_strand_id
1 'polypeptide(L)'
;MESETHESNAAQGRALALAQLIFEAHAWKHRQVDSIRLDAGDRGRRRTSIDCTLPADERLSWPGPGRGGQIIVPLGLFSKGPLRDFDIVDGDGRALSILGRDESATLACEIVCALLESVDDIQITPALERTIFALVVSLPIRTAETTDAVDFLATGMHAGDRVLTDDELGRLSTTTRAILHDLGYGYILFGIVPRPDTARRSIIKFSSYWTTTLHPDETPRASGLPPTYQRWRDVLRWRADVGLASLGIRPAQLELPIRGAGDARSYHLELHLPAEIECHSLALMATPLQPSGEIDRRAGPVSHAHGRFSVRWEDGEDRIALAALTTTGRGTARVAMLTSIATFAFFLLSLALPGAMPTLERAGDPSAVLLTLPAVALSIFLGVREHEIASVLLGPARVTIGLCAGLLAVAATALAWDLREPWLSTYWWIALCAAGLCALLHALGAVQRRRRAGAWYE
;
A
#
# COMPACT_ATOMS: atom_id res chain seq x y z
N MET A 1 42.62 0.05 28.63
CA MET A 1 43.41 -0.28 27.44
C MET A 1 43.16 -1.70 26.94
N GLU A 2 43.68 -2.79 27.54
CA GLU A 2 43.42 -4.15 27.00
C GLU A 2 41.92 -4.53 26.97
N SER A 3 41.16 -4.17 28.00
CA SER A 3 39.70 -4.42 28.04
C SER A 3 38.93 -3.63 26.97
N GLU A 4 39.34 -2.40 26.66
CA GLU A 4 38.67 -1.55 25.67
C GLU A 4 38.95 -2.05 24.25
N THR A 5 40.17 -2.52 23.98
CA THR A 5 40.53 -3.11 22.69
C THR A 5 39.77 -4.41 22.43
N HIS A 6 39.58 -5.26 23.44
CA HIS A 6 38.79 -6.48 23.31
C HIS A 6 37.31 -6.22 23.04
N GLU A 7 36.72 -5.25 23.73
CA GLU A 7 35.31 -4.87 23.52
C GLU A 7 35.09 -4.25 22.13
N SER A 8 36.01 -3.38 21.69
CA SER A 8 35.99 -2.78 20.35
C SER A 8 36.08 -3.85 19.25
N ASN A 9 36.99 -4.81 19.37
CA ASN A 9 37.14 -5.89 18.39
C ASN A 9 35.90 -6.80 18.35
N ALA A 10 35.27 -7.05 19.50
CA ALA A 10 34.04 -7.85 19.57
C ALA A 10 32.85 -7.12 18.91
N ALA A 11 32.71 -5.81 19.14
CA ALA A 11 31.67 -4.98 18.53
C ALA A 11 31.83 -4.93 17.00
N GLN A 12 33.05 -4.69 16.50
CA GLN A 12 33.35 -4.71 15.07
C GLN A 12 33.09 -6.10 14.45
N GLY A 13 33.50 -7.18 15.12
CA GLY A 13 33.22 -8.54 14.68
C GLY A 13 31.73 -8.86 14.57
N ARG A 14 30.92 -8.37 15.52
CA ARG A 14 29.45 -8.47 15.49
C ARG A 14 28.86 -7.65 14.35
N ALA A 15 29.32 -6.41 14.16
CA ALA A 15 28.87 -5.52 13.09
C ALA A 15 29.09 -6.14 11.70
N LEU A 16 30.27 -6.70 11.44
CA LEU A 16 30.56 -7.43 10.20
C LEU A 16 29.71 -8.69 10.04
N ALA A 17 29.46 -9.45 11.12
CA ALA A 17 28.59 -10.61 11.07
C ALA A 17 27.14 -10.22 10.72
N LEU A 18 26.63 -9.13 11.29
CA LEU A 18 25.31 -8.60 10.97
C LEU A 18 25.23 -8.08 9.53
N ALA A 19 26.26 -7.39 9.06
CA ALA A 19 26.37 -6.99 7.66
C ALA A 19 26.27 -8.21 6.74
N GLN A 20 27.01 -9.28 7.04
CA GLN A 20 26.95 -10.53 6.30
C GLN A 20 25.52 -11.10 6.27
N LEU A 21 24.79 -11.12 7.39
CA LEU A 21 23.39 -11.57 7.39
C LEU A 21 22.46 -10.70 6.55
N ILE A 22 22.73 -9.40 6.46
CA ILE A 22 21.92 -8.45 5.68
C ILE A 22 22.12 -8.68 4.17
N PHE A 23 23.37 -8.88 3.73
CA PHE A 23 23.68 -9.03 2.30
C PHE A 23 23.56 -10.48 1.80
N GLU A 24 23.82 -11.47 2.66
CA GLU A 24 23.61 -12.90 2.39
C GLU A 24 22.27 -13.38 2.92
N ALA A 25 21.25 -12.51 2.92
CA ALA A 25 19.94 -12.84 3.49
C ALA A 25 19.32 -14.10 2.88
N HIS A 26 19.50 -14.33 1.58
CA HIS A 26 19.06 -15.54 0.88
C HIS A 26 19.75 -16.83 1.36
N ALA A 27 20.90 -16.76 2.02
CA ALA A 27 21.58 -17.94 2.56
C ALA A 27 20.79 -18.53 3.74
N TRP A 28 20.11 -17.67 4.52
CA TRP A 28 19.44 -18.06 5.76
C TRP A 28 17.93 -17.80 5.77
N LYS A 29 17.38 -16.89 4.95
CA LYS A 29 15.94 -16.68 4.73
C LYS A 29 15.47 -17.49 3.52
N HIS A 30 14.77 -18.59 3.78
CA HIS A 30 14.29 -19.49 2.72
C HIS A 30 13.05 -18.97 2.03
N ARG A 31 12.10 -18.41 2.80
CA ARG A 31 10.84 -17.90 2.27
C ARG A 31 10.35 -16.73 3.11
N GLN A 32 9.94 -15.66 2.45
CA GLN A 32 9.20 -14.56 3.08
C GLN A 32 7.78 -14.50 2.52
N VAL A 33 6.80 -14.36 3.39
CA VAL A 33 5.39 -14.21 3.04
C VAL A 33 4.87 -12.93 3.69
N ASP A 34 4.44 -11.98 2.89
CA ASP A 34 3.79 -10.77 3.34
C ASP A 34 2.29 -10.87 3.07
N SER A 35 1.49 -10.75 4.12
CA SER A 35 0.03 -10.73 4.07
C SER A 35 -0.45 -9.33 4.43
N ILE A 36 -1.01 -8.62 3.45
CA ILE A 36 -1.57 -7.28 3.60
C ILE A 36 -3.08 -7.43 3.70
N ARG A 37 -3.64 -6.97 4.82
CA ARG A 37 -5.09 -6.90 5.05
C ARG A 37 -5.54 -5.47 5.10
N LEU A 38 -6.48 -5.10 4.25
CA LEU A 38 -7.13 -3.80 4.29
C LEU A 38 -8.32 -3.89 5.26
N ASP A 39 -8.12 -3.43 6.50
CA ASP A 39 -9.15 -3.46 7.56
C ASP A 39 -10.11 -2.26 7.42
N ALA A 40 -11.05 -2.02 8.35
CA ALA A 40 -11.95 -0.86 8.25
C ALA A 40 -11.23 0.47 8.56
N GLY A 41 -11.60 1.56 7.87
CA GLY A 41 -11.03 2.90 8.06
C GLY A 41 -9.83 3.20 7.15
N ASP A 42 -8.82 3.89 7.66
CA ASP A 42 -7.59 4.27 6.94
C ASP A 42 -6.42 3.31 7.20
N ARG A 43 -6.67 2.22 7.93
CA ARG A 43 -5.65 1.28 8.41
C ARG A 43 -5.77 -0.05 7.70
N GLY A 44 -4.64 -0.55 7.22
CA GLY A 44 -4.41 -1.96 6.96
C GLY A 44 -3.46 -2.58 7.98
N ARG A 45 -3.35 -3.90 7.98
CA ARG A 45 -2.36 -4.66 8.74
C ARG A 45 -1.46 -5.41 7.78
N ARG A 46 -0.15 -5.23 7.90
CA ARG A 46 0.85 -6.04 7.18
C ARG A 46 1.42 -7.06 8.15
N ARG A 47 1.33 -8.33 7.80
CA ARG A 47 1.94 -9.44 8.54
C ARG A 47 3.00 -10.06 7.66
N THR A 48 4.22 -10.17 8.17
CA THR A 48 5.30 -10.86 7.50
C THR A 48 5.63 -12.14 8.25
N SER A 49 5.86 -13.22 7.51
CA SER A 49 6.32 -14.51 8.01
C SER A 49 7.59 -14.88 7.27
N ILE A 50 8.68 -15.05 8.02
CA ILE A 50 9.98 -15.46 7.50
C ILE A 50 10.23 -16.91 7.94
N ASP A 51 10.39 -17.80 6.96
CA ASP A 51 10.89 -19.16 7.14
C ASP A 51 12.41 -19.14 6.93
N CYS A 52 13.18 -19.47 7.96
CA CYS A 52 14.61 -19.25 7.99
C CYS A 52 15.39 -20.33 8.74
N THR A 53 16.72 -20.32 8.58
CA THR A 53 17.67 -21.07 9.39
C THR A 53 18.75 -20.13 9.88
N LEU A 54 18.64 -19.69 11.14
CA LEU A 54 19.56 -18.72 11.72
C LEU A 54 20.95 -19.33 11.89
N PRO A 55 22.04 -18.60 11.58
CA PRO A 55 23.39 -19.12 11.76
C PRO A 55 23.76 -19.21 13.25
N ALA A 56 24.56 -20.22 13.58
CA ALA A 56 25.12 -20.41 14.93
C ALA A 56 26.47 -19.68 15.07
N ASP A 57 26.52 -18.39 14.74
CA ASP A 57 27.73 -17.56 14.83
C ASP A 57 27.84 -16.91 16.21
N GLU A 58 28.95 -17.13 16.92
CA GLU A 58 29.17 -16.60 18.26
C GLU A 58 29.30 -15.07 18.27
N ARG A 59 29.71 -14.46 17.17
CA ARG A 59 29.80 -12.99 17.02
C ARG A 59 28.43 -12.32 17.11
N LEU A 60 27.36 -13.07 16.85
CA LEU A 60 25.98 -12.60 16.97
C LEU A 60 25.42 -12.73 18.39
N SER A 61 26.22 -13.19 19.36
CA SER A 61 25.76 -13.33 20.74
C SER A 61 25.27 -12.00 21.31
N TRP A 62 24.08 -12.01 21.90
CA TRP A 62 23.47 -10.86 22.54
C TRP A 62 23.35 -11.11 24.06
N PRO A 63 23.75 -10.15 24.91
CA PRO A 63 23.60 -10.29 26.35
C PRO A 63 22.12 -10.32 26.73
N GLY A 64 21.72 -11.34 27.49
CA GLY A 64 20.32 -11.46 27.90
C GLY A 64 20.10 -12.45 29.05
N PRO A 65 18.96 -12.33 29.75
CA PRO A 65 18.61 -13.22 30.85
C PRO A 65 18.27 -14.62 30.32
N GLY A 66 19.07 -15.63 30.67
CA GLY A 66 18.75 -17.02 30.39
C GLY A 66 19.98 -17.93 30.27
N ARG A 67 19.83 -19.19 30.69
CA ARG A 67 20.92 -20.20 30.64
C ARG A 67 21.30 -20.63 29.23
N GLY A 68 20.55 -20.23 28.20
CA GLY A 68 20.75 -20.64 26.81
C GLY A 68 21.46 -19.63 25.91
N GLY A 69 21.68 -18.39 26.37
CA GLY A 69 22.15 -17.29 25.53
C GLY A 69 21.12 -16.85 24.47
N GLN A 70 21.37 -15.68 23.88
CA GLN A 70 20.55 -15.10 22.82
C GLN A 70 21.46 -14.68 21.67
N ILE A 71 20.88 -14.57 20.47
CA ILE A 71 21.55 -13.95 19.33
C ILE A 71 20.72 -12.80 18.79
N ILE A 72 21.40 -11.83 18.20
CA ILE A 72 20.78 -10.73 17.47
C ILE A 72 20.74 -11.02 15.98
N VAL A 73 19.60 -10.73 15.34
CA VAL A 73 19.35 -11.05 13.93
C VAL A 73 18.67 -9.87 13.22
N PRO A 74 19.14 -9.45 12.04
CA PRO A 74 18.46 -8.46 11.21
C PRO A 74 17.27 -9.12 10.49
N LEU A 75 16.05 -8.79 10.91
CA LEU A 75 14.84 -9.41 10.38
C LEU A 75 14.40 -8.80 9.04
N GLY A 76 14.61 -7.50 8.86
CA GLY A 76 14.28 -6.80 7.61
C GLY A 76 14.40 -5.29 7.74
N LEU A 77 14.15 -4.59 6.63
CA LEU A 77 14.12 -3.14 6.57
C LEU A 77 12.69 -2.60 6.70
N PHE A 78 12.53 -1.57 7.51
CA PHE A 78 11.24 -0.92 7.77
C PHE A 78 11.30 0.57 7.48
N SER A 79 10.19 1.15 7.05
CA SER A 79 10.07 2.61 6.95
C SER A 79 10.25 3.24 8.33
N LYS A 80 11.06 4.30 8.39
CA LYS A 80 11.20 5.07 9.63
C LYS A 80 9.86 5.70 10.00
N GLY A 81 9.52 5.61 11.28
CA GLY A 81 8.23 6.05 11.82
C GLY A 81 7.78 5.14 12.97
N PRO A 82 6.74 5.55 13.71
CA PRO A 82 6.23 4.74 14.81
C PRO A 82 5.58 3.46 14.26
N LEU A 83 6.06 2.31 14.73
CA LEU A 83 5.36 1.04 14.52
C LEU A 83 4.18 0.96 15.49
N ARG A 84 2.96 1.11 14.97
CA ARG A 84 1.74 0.96 15.77
C ARG A 84 1.27 -0.49 15.74
N ASP A 85 0.83 -0.98 16.90
CA ASP A 85 0.40 -2.36 17.15
C ASP A 85 1.38 -3.39 16.57
N PHE A 86 2.66 -3.15 16.81
CA PHE A 86 3.72 -4.07 16.42
C PHE A 86 3.72 -5.29 17.32
N ASP A 87 3.70 -6.47 16.72
CA ASP A 87 3.92 -7.74 17.38
C ASP A 87 4.99 -8.55 16.64
N ILE A 88 5.76 -9.33 17.40
CA ILE A 88 6.68 -10.31 16.86
C ILE A 88 6.62 -11.59 17.69
N VAL A 89 6.55 -12.71 17.00
CA VAL A 89 6.47 -14.05 17.59
C VAL A 89 7.31 -15.05 16.79
N ASP A 90 7.70 -16.13 17.45
CA ASP A 90 8.32 -17.29 16.82
C ASP A 90 7.27 -18.24 16.16
N GLY A 91 7.73 -19.40 15.71
CA GLY A 91 6.89 -20.42 15.07
C GLY A 91 5.86 -21.04 16.01
N ASP A 92 6.15 -21.06 17.31
CA ASP A 92 5.30 -21.58 18.38
C ASP A 92 4.36 -20.50 18.96
N GLY A 93 4.47 -19.25 18.48
CA GLY A 93 3.67 -18.12 18.94
C GLY A 93 4.19 -17.44 20.20
N ARG A 94 5.42 -17.74 20.64
CA ARG A 94 6.06 -17.05 21.77
C ARG A 94 6.55 -15.68 21.31
N ALA A 95 6.36 -14.66 22.13
CA ALA A 95 6.86 -13.33 21.85
C ALA A 95 8.39 -13.31 21.79
N LEU A 96 8.93 -12.58 20.81
CA LEU A 96 10.36 -12.30 20.70
C LEU A 96 10.65 -10.87 21.14
N SER A 97 11.86 -10.63 21.65
CA SER A 97 12.32 -9.26 21.94
C SER A 97 12.87 -8.60 20.67
N ILE A 98 12.75 -7.28 20.59
CA ILE A 98 13.37 -6.46 19.55
C ILE A 98 14.22 -5.39 20.21
N LEU A 99 15.19 -4.86 19.46
CA LEU A 99 15.92 -3.68 19.89
C LEU A 99 15.04 -2.43 19.82
N GLY A 100 15.26 -1.51 20.76
CA GLY A 100 14.68 -0.18 20.72
C GLY A 100 15.24 0.66 19.56
N ARG A 101 14.68 1.87 19.38
CA ARG A 101 15.13 2.81 18.33
C ARG A 101 16.63 3.12 18.45
N ASP A 102 17.06 3.52 19.64
CA ASP A 102 18.43 3.99 19.86
C ASP A 102 19.43 2.85 19.72
N GLU A 103 19.13 1.69 20.30
CA GLU A 103 19.96 0.47 20.17
C GLU A 103 20.07 0.01 18.71
N SER A 104 18.96 0.02 17.96
CA SER A 104 18.96 -0.32 16.53
C SER A 104 19.78 0.67 15.71
N ALA A 105 19.70 1.96 16.03
CA ALA A 105 20.44 3.01 15.34
C ALA A 105 21.95 2.93 15.61
N THR A 106 22.34 2.72 16.87
CA THR A 106 23.74 2.49 17.24
C THR A 106 24.30 1.29 16.49
N LEU A 107 23.58 0.16 16.49
CA LEU A 107 24.05 -1.05 15.81
C LEU A 107 24.10 -0.90 14.28
N ALA A 108 23.15 -0.18 13.68
CA ALA A 108 23.21 0.14 12.26
C ALA A 108 24.39 1.06 11.92
N CYS A 109 24.72 2.03 12.79
CA CYS A 109 25.91 2.86 12.65
C CYS A 109 27.19 2.02 12.77
N GLU A 110 27.28 1.12 13.77
CA GLU A 110 28.40 0.16 13.93
C GLU A 110 28.61 -0.67 12.65
N ILE A 111 27.52 -1.17 12.05
CA ILE A 111 27.56 -1.91 10.77
C ILE A 111 28.18 -1.09 9.65
N VAL A 112 27.71 0.15 9.45
CA VAL A 112 28.21 1.02 8.38
C VAL A 112 29.68 1.39 8.61
N CYS A 113 30.06 1.78 9.83
CA CYS A 113 31.44 2.08 10.17
C CYS A 113 32.36 0.87 9.94
N ALA A 114 31.94 -0.32 10.37
CA ALA A 114 32.72 -1.54 10.17
C ALA A 114 32.92 -1.88 8.68
N LEU A 115 31.90 -1.66 7.83
CA LEU A 115 32.00 -1.82 6.38
C LEU A 115 32.97 -0.80 5.76
N LEU A 116 32.85 0.47 6.13
CA LEU A 116 33.73 1.53 5.64
C LEU A 116 35.20 1.24 5.96
N GLU A 117 35.51 0.82 7.18
CA GLU A 117 36.90 0.50 7.58
C GLU A 117 37.40 -0.79 6.94
N SER A 118 36.59 -1.86 6.99
CA SER A 118 37.08 -3.22 6.66
C SER A 118 36.96 -3.56 5.18
N VAL A 119 36.02 -2.93 4.48
CA VAL A 119 35.71 -3.23 3.07
C VAL A 119 36.17 -2.09 2.16
N ASP A 120 35.91 -0.84 2.54
CA ASP A 120 36.21 0.33 1.69
C ASP A 120 37.56 1.00 2.02
N ASP A 121 38.23 0.57 3.10
CA ASP A 121 39.50 1.13 3.61
C ASP A 121 39.40 2.65 3.89
N ILE A 122 38.28 3.08 4.46
CA ILE A 122 37.98 4.47 4.82
C ILE A 122 38.11 4.62 6.34
N GLN A 123 38.93 5.57 6.77
CA GLN A 123 39.09 5.87 8.19
C GLN A 123 37.87 6.62 8.74
N ILE A 124 37.32 6.13 9.86
CA ILE A 124 36.17 6.78 10.50
C ILE A 124 36.62 8.00 11.27
N THR A 125 36.33 9.17 10.72
CA THR A 125 36.49 10.44 11.43
C THR A 125 35.27 10.71 12.32
N PRO A 126 35.41 11.50 13.41
CA PRO A 126 34.25 11.90 14.22
C PRO A 126 33.16 12.65 13.44
N ALA A 127 33.51 13.30 12.33
CA ALA A 127 32.55 13.96 11.45
C ALA A 127 31.76 12.95 10.61
N LEU A 128 32.44 11.92 10.09
CA LEU A 128 31.83 10.83 9.33
C LEU A 128 30.90 9.99 10.21
N GLU A 129 31.34 9.61 11.40
CA GLU A 129 30.51 8.86 12.36
C GLU A 129 29.24 9.62 12.73
N ARG A 130 29.34 10.92 13.06
CA ARG A 130 28.16 11.76 13.34
C ARG A 130 27.23 11.87 12.15
N THR A 131 27.76 11.97 10.94
CA THR A 131 26.98 12.02 9.70
C THR A 131 26.23 10.71 9.48
N ILE A 132 26.90 9.56 9.63
CA ILE A 132 26.26 8.24 9.52
C ILE A 132 25.15 8.11 10.55
N PHE A 133 25.43 8.44 11.81
CA PHE A 133 24.43 8.37 12.87
C PHE A 133 23.23 9.29 12.59
N ALA A 134 23.47 10.51 12.10
CA ALA A 134 22.41 11.43 11.70
C ALA A 134 21.53 10.85 10.57
N LEU A 135 22.15 10.26 9.55
CA LEU A 135 21.44 9.60 8.44
C LEU A 135 20.61 8.41 8.93
N VAL A 136 21.12 7.63 9.89
CA VAL A 136 20.40 6.47 10.46
C VAL A 136 19.21 6.91 11.33
N VAL A 137 19.37 7.95 12.16
CA VAL A 137 18.36 8.37 13.14
C VAL A 137 17.30 9.31 12.58
N SER A 138 17.61 10.04 11.50
CA SER A 138 16.73 11.05 10.90
C SER A 138 15.32 10.53 10.68
N LEU A 139 14.30 11.30 11.08
CA LEU A 139 12.92 10.95 10.74
C LEU A 139 12.67 11.29 9.26
N PRO A 140 11.89 10.51 8.52
CA PRO A 140 11.53 10.85 7.16
C PRO A 140 10.53 12.02 7.23
N ILE A 141 11.02 13.24 7.14
CA ILE A 141 10.17 14.41 6.94
C ILE A 141 9.68 14.33 5.48
N ARG A 142 8.36 14.25 5.34
CA ARG A 142 7.60 13.82 4.15
C ARG A 142 7.91 14.48 2.79
N THR A 143 8.78 15.49 2.68
CA THR A 143 8.93 16.22 1.41
C THR A 143 10.30 16.82 1.09
N ALA A 144 11.35 16.71 1.92
CA ALA A 144 12.64 17.38 1.65
C ALA A 144 13.92 16.63 2.06
N GLU A 145 13.88 15.72 3.04
CA GLU A 145 15.09 15.10 3.62
C GLU A 145 15.42 13.71 3.03
N THR A 146 14.56 13.13 2.19
CA THR A 146 14.93 11.97 1.36
C THR A 146 16.05 12.29 0.38
N THR A 147 16.32 13.58 0.14
CA THR A 147 17.46 14.06 -0.63
C THR A 147 18.78 13.86 0.12
N ASP A 148 18.80 13.87 1.46
CA ASP A 148 20.07 13.94 2.22
C ASP A 148 20.95 12.69 2.06
N ALA A 149 20.38 11.48 2.10
CA ALA A 149 21.16 10.26 1.92
C ALA A 149 21.64 10.09 0.46
N VAL A 150 20.77 10.44 -0.50
CA VAL A 150 21.09 10.40 -1.94
C VAL A 150 22.15 11.44 -2.28
N ASP A 151 21.99 12.67 -1.80
CA ASP A 151 22.93 13.79 -1.96
C ASP A 151 24.26 13.48 -1.28
N PHE A 152 24.24 12.90 -0.08
CA PHE A 152 25.44 12.45 0.61
C PHE A 152 26.19 11.38 -0.21
N LEU A 153 25.49 10.37 -0.73
CA LEU A 153 26.09 9.33 -1.57
C LEU A 153 26.53 9.82 -2.96
N ALA A 154 26.02 10.97 -3.41
CA ALA A 154 26.39 11.59 -4.68
C ALA A 154 27.54 12.60 -4.54
N THR A 155 27.63 13.33 -3.41
CA THR A 155 28.52 14.49 -3.25
C THR A 155 29.53 14.35 -2.12
N GLY A 156 29.34 13.39 -1.21
CA GLY A 156 30.10 13.27 0.03
C GLY A 156 29.84 14.40 1.03
N MET A 157 28.79 15.22 0.82
CA MET A 157 28.45 16.36 1.67
C MET A 157 27.29 16.06 2.61
N HIS A 158 27.33 16.63 3.82
CA HIS A 158 26.22 16.62 4.76
C HIS A 158 26.16 17.96 5.50
N ALA A 159 24.97 18.56 5.58
CA ALA A 159 24.75 19.88 6.21
C ALA A 159 25.69 21.01 5.72
N GLY A 160 26.15 20.93 4.46
CA GLY A 160 27.07 21.90 3.84
C GLY A 160 28.56 21.60 4.03
N ASP A 161 28.91 20.64 4.86
CA ASP A 161 30.30 20.22 5.08
C ASP A 161 30.66 19.01 4.21
N ARG A 162 31.89 18.99 3.68
CA ARG A 162 32.46 17.82 2.99
C ARG A 162 32.92 16.81 4.03
N VAL A 163 32.25 15.65 4.07
CA VAL A 163 32.52 14.59 5.05
C VAL A 163 33.28 13.42 4.41
N LEU A 164 33.01 13.14 3.13
CA LEU A 164 33.79 12.22 2.31
C LEU A 164 34.45 12.97 1.17
N THR A 165 35.72 12.68 0.90
CA THR A 165 36.43 13.16 -0.29
C THR A 165 35.92 12.46 -1.55
N ASP A 166 36.20 13.03 -2.74
CA ASP A 166 35.80 12.37 -4.00
C ASP A 166 36.48 11.00 -4.19
N ASP A 167 37.71 10.85 -3.66
CA ASP A 167 38.43 9.57 -3.67
C ASP A 167 37.73 8.52 -2.79
N GLU A 168 37.44 8.86 -1.53
CA GLU A 168 36.72 7.97 -0.61
C GLU A 168 35.33 7.62 -1.16
N LEU A 169 34.63 8.60 -1.75
CA LEU A 169 33.36 8.35 -2.40
C LEU A 169 33.53 7.34 -3.55
N GLY A 170 34.56 7.50 -4.38
CA GLY A 170 34.90 6.55 -5.45
C GLY A 170 35.24 5.14 -4.97
N ARG A 171 35.71 5.00 -3.71
CA ARG A 171 36.06 3.71 -3.09
C ARG A 171 34.89 2.98 -2.43
N LEU A 172 33.77 3.66 -2.16
CA LEU A 172 32.59 3.03 -1.55
C LEU A 172 32.10 1.85 -2.39
N SER A 173 32.14 0.65 -1.80
CA SER A 173 31.58 -0.55 -2.38
C SER A 173 30.07 -0.44 -2.60
N THR A 174 29.54 -1.20 -3.55
CA THR A 174 28.10 -1.32 -3.80
C THR A 174 27.32 -1.70 -2.53
N THR A 175 27.95 -2.52 -1.68
CA THR A 175 27.41 -3.00 -0.41
C THR A 175 27.20 -1.84 0.56
N THR A 176 28.25 -1.04 0.80
CA THR A 176 28.17 0.15 1.69
C THR A 176 27.20 1.20 1.17
N ARG A 177 27.21 1.45 -0.15
CA ARG A 177 26.25 2.37 -0.79
C ARG A 177 24.80 1.93 -0.58
N ALA A 178 24.51 0.64 -0.80
CA ALA A 178 23.16 0.10 -0.66
C ALA A 178 22.64 0.21 0.78
N ILE A 179 23.45 -0.13 1.80
CA ILE A 179 23.00 -0.02 3.20
C ILE A 179 22.85 1.43 3.66
N LEU A 180 23.73 2.34 3.24
CA LEU A 180 23.57 3.78 3.53
C LEU A 180 22.29 4.32 2.89
N HIS A 181 22.01 3.94 1.65
CA HIS A 181 20.78 4.29 0.97
C HIS A 181 19.57 3.77 1.75
N ASP A 182 19.53 2.47 2.07
CA ASP A 182 18.42 1.83 2.78
C ASP A 182 18.18 2.43 4.18
N LEU A 183 19.25 2.78 4.91
CA LEU A 183 19.18 3.43 6.21
C LEU A 183 18.78 4.92 6.12
N GLY A 184 18.91 5.55 4.96
CA GLY A 184 18.32 6.86 4.70
C GLY A 184 16.78 6.81 4.75
N TYR A 185 16.17 5.82 4.08
CA TYR A 185 14.72 5.65 3.96
C TYR A 185 14.07 4.82 5.08
N GLY A 186 14.88 4.04 5.79
CA GLY A 186 14.41 3.00 6.68
C GLY A 186 15.32 2.76 7.87
N TYR A 187 15.01 1.72 8.62
CA TYR A 187 15.88 1.18 9.66
C TYR A 187 15.83 -0.34 9.61
N ILE A 188 16.87 -0.98 10.15
CA ILE A 188 16.92 -2.43 10.27
C ILE A 188 16.18 -2.83 11.55
N LEU A 189 15.17 -3.68 11.44
CA LEU A 189 14.54 -4.29 12.59
C LEU A 189 15.42 -5.44 13.09
N PHE A 190 16.00 -5.27 14.27
CA PHE A 190 16.76 -6.33 14.94
C PHE A 190 15.88 -7.08 15.92
N GLY A 191 15.79 -8.40 15.72
CA GLY A 191 15.16 -9.32 16.66
C GLY A 191 16.20 -10.04 17.52
N ILE A 192 15.83 -10.32 18.76
CA ILE A 192 16.62 -11.13 19.69
C ILE A 192 15.97 -12.52 19.76
N VAL A 193 16.73 -13.53 19.37
CA VAL A 193 16.24 -14.92 19.26
C VAL A 193 17.00 -15.82 20.24
N PRO A 194 16.35 -16.78 20.92
CA PRO A 194 17.05 -17.77 21.74
C PRO A 194 18.09 -18.56 20.93
N ARG A 195 19.31 -18.69 21.45
CA ARG A 195 20.39 -19.45 20.77
C ARG A 195 20.02 -20.92 20.47
N PRO A 196 19.20 -21.64 21.27
CA PRO A 196 18.77 -23.00 20.93
C PRO A 196 18.00 -23.14 19.59
N ASP A 197 17.49 -22.03 19.06
CA ASP A 197 16.76 -22.00 17.79
C ASP A 197 17.69 -21.79 16.58
N THR A 198 18.99 -21.57 16.81
CA THR A 198 20.01 -21.48 15.77
C THR A 198 20.30 -22.83 15.10
N ALA A 199 20.78 -22.78 13.86
CA ALA A 199 21.03 -23.93 12.98
C ALA A 199 19.83 -24.86 12.75
N ARG A 200 18.62 -24.44 13.16
CA ARG A 200 17.35 -25.13 12.92
C ARG A 200 16.47 -24.31 12.01
N ARG A 201 15.58 -24.98 11.28
CA ARG A 201 14.57 -24.29 10.49
C ARG A 201 13.48 -23.79 11.42
N SER A 202 13.24 -22.48 11.40
CA SER A 202 12.29 -21.79 12.26
C SER A 202 11.43 -20.83 11.44
N ILE A 203 10.31 -20.40 12.02
CA ILE A 203 9.48 -19.34 11.46
C ILE A 203 9.49 -18.17 12.42
N ILE A 204 9.71 -16.96 11.91
CA ILE A 204 9.55 -15.71 12.65
C ILE A 204 8.40 -14.95 12.00
N LYS A 205 7.43 -14.50 12.81
CA LYS A 205 6.28 -13.74 12.32
C LYS A 205 6.24 -12.40 13.01
N PHE A 206 6.00 -11.34 12.27
CA PHE A 206 5.72 -10.03 12.85
C PHE A 206 4.60 -9.36 12.08
N SER A 207 3.89 -8.44 12.72
CA SER A 207 2.93 -7.60 12.04
C SER A 207 2.94 -6.18 12.57
N SER A 208 2.49 -5.26 11.75
CA SER A 208 2.35 -3.85 12.08
C SER A 208 1.16 -3.26 11.35
N TYR A 209 0.67 -2.13 11.86
CA TYR A 209 -0.22 -1.30 11.07
C TYR A 209 0.50 -0.76 9.83
N TRP A 210 -0.25 -0.72 8.76
CA TRP A 210 0.17 -0.20 7.48
C TRP A 210 -0.86 0.81 7.00
N THR A 211 -0.42 2.03 6.69
CA THR A 211 -1.27 3.05 6.09
C THR A 211 -1.11 2.95 4.58
N THR A 212 -2.19 2.63 3.89
CA THR A 212 -2.23 2.73 2.44
C THR A 212 -2.66 4.13 2.05
N THR A 213 -1.98 4.74 1.09
CA THR A 213 -2.52 5.90 0.39
C THR A 213 -2.85 5.44 -1.03
N LEU A 214 -4.13 5.52 -1.42
CA LEU A 214 -4.53 5.24 -2.81
C LEU A 214 -4.24 6.43 -3.74
N HIS A 215 -3.60 7.47 -3.20
CA HIS A 215 -3.30 8.69 -3.91
C HIS A 215 -2.26 8.40 -5.00
N PRO A 216 -2.40 8.93 -6.23
CA PRO A 216 -1.31 8.91 -7.19
C PRO A 216 -0.09 9.50 -6.48
N ASP A 217 0.99 8.72 -6.46
CA ASP A 217 2.25 9.09 -5.83
C ASP A 217 2.55 10.55 -6.15
N GLU A 218 2.84 11.33 -5.10
CA GLU A 218 3.25 12.73 -5.25
C GLU A 218 4.65 12.85 -5.88
N THR A 219 5.27 11.73 -6.28
CA THR A 219 6.54 11.72 -7.00
C THR A 219 6.36 12.42 -8.35
N PRO A 220 6.96 13.61 -8.55
CA PRO A 220 6.78 14.38 -9.77
C PRO A 220 7.33 13.57 -10.94
N ARG A 221 6.46 13.03 -11.80
CA ARG A 221 6.92 12.49 -13.09
C ARG A 221 7.46 13.65 -13.91
N ALA A 222 8.74 13.59 -14.27
CA ALA A 222 9.49 14.58 -15.05
C ALA A 222 8.86 14.81 -16.45
N SER A 223 7.74 15.51 -16.50
CA SER A 223 6.96 15.73 -17.73
C SER A 223 7.03 17.16 -18.23
N GLY A 224 7.98 17.97 -17.73
CA GLY A 224 8.29 19.32 -18.23
C GLY A 224 7.16 20.36 -18.10
N LEU A 225 6.02 20.01 -17.50
CA LEU A 225 4.88 20.90 -17.28
C LEU A 225 4.98 21.56 -15.89
N PRO A 226 4.31 22.72 -15.69
CA PRO A 226 4.23 23.34 -14.36
C PRO A 226 3.61 22.36 -13.33
N PRO A 227 4.16 22.29 -12.10
CA PRO A 227 3.73 21.32 -11.08
C PRO A 227 2.23 21.37 -10.76
N THR A 228 1.63 22.56 -10.81
CA THR A 228 0.20 22.77 -10.53
C THR A 228 -0.70 22.15 -11.60
N TYR A 229 -0.34 22.25 -12.88
CA TYR A 229 -1.13 21.71 -13.99
C TYR A 229 -1.04 20.18 -14.06
N GLN A 230 0.14 19.61 -13.81
CA GLN A 230 0.34 18.16 -13.70
C GLN A 230 -0.56 17.59 -12.61
N ARG A 231 -0.54 18.21 -11.42
CA ARG A 231 -1.36 17.78 -10.28
C ARG A 231 -2.85 17.71 -10.63
N TRP A 232 -3.42 18.73 -11.26
CA TRP A 232 -4.84 18.71 -11.65
C TRP A 232 -5.15 17.63 -12.68
N ARG A 233 -4.31 17.47 -13.71
CA ARG A 233 -4.51 16.44 -14.73
C ARG A 233 -4.44 15.04 -14.15
N ASP A 234 -3.49 14.80 -13.27
CA ASP A 234 -3.28 13.48 -12.65
C ASP A 234 -4.40 13.15 -11.68
N VAL A 235 -4.92 14.14 -10.93
CA VAL A 235 -6.12 13.99 -10.10
C VAL A 235 -7.36 13.68 -10.95
N LEU A 236 -7.57 14.39 -12.06
CA LEU A 236 -8.72 14.13 -12.94
C LEU A 236 -8.64 12.74 -13.60
N ARG A 237 -7.45 12.36 -14.08
CA ARG A 237 -7.21 11.04 -14.65
C ARG A 237 -7.43 9.94 -13.62
N TRP A 238 -6.90 10.10 -12.41
CA TRP A 238 -7.13 9.17 -11.31
C TRP A 238 -8.61 9.06 -10.96
N ARG A 239 -9.35 10.18 -10.86
CA ARG A 239 -10.80 10.16 -10.65
C ARG A 239 -11.56 9.45 -11.76
N ALA A 240 -11.14 9.62 -13.02
CA ALA A 240 -11.72 8.91 -14.14
C ALA A 240 -11.43 7.40 -14.07
N ASP A 241 -10.19 7.01 -13.76
CA ASP A 241 -9.81 5.59 -13.61
C ASP A 241 -10.55 4.94 -12.42
N VAL A 242 -10.69 5.62 -11.29
CA VAL A 242 -11.53 5.20 -10.15
C VAL A 242 -12.99 5.08 -10.55
N GLY A 243 -13.53 6.06 -11.30
CA GLY A 243 -14.89 6.01 -11.84
C GLY A 243 -15.12 4.79 -12.73
N LEU A 244 -14.20 4.52 -13.65
CA LEU A 244 -14.28 3.34 -14.52
C LEU A 244 -14.09 2.04 -13.74
N ALA A 245 -13.27 2.03 -12.68
CA ALA A 245 -13.11 0.88 -11.77
C ALA A 245 -14.35 0.60 -10.94
N SER A 246 -15.02 1.65 -10.46
CA SER A 246 -16.29 1.55 -9.74
C SER A 246 -17.39 0.90 -10.56
N LEU A 247 -17.39 1.17 -11.87
CA LEU A 247 -18.33 0.60 -12.82
C LEU A 247 -17.91 -0.82 -13.26
N GLY A 248 -16.68 -1.25 -12.97
CA GLY A 248 -16.11 -2.50 -13.47
C GLY A 248 -15.66 -2.42 -14.94
N ILE A 249 -15.59 -1.22 -15.52
CA ILE A 249 -15.19 -1.00 -16.92
C ILE A 249 -13.68 -1.11 -17.10
N ARG A 250 -12.87 -0.65 -16.14
CA ARG A 250 -11.39 -0.74 -16.16
C ARG A 250 -10.87 -0.88 -14.73
N PRO A 251 -9.92 -1.76 -14.41
CA PRO A 251 -9.38 -1.82 -13.06
C PRO A 251 -8.58 -0.57 -12.69
N ALA A 252 -8.69 -0.14 -11.44
CA ALA A 252 -7.79 0.83 -10.82
C ALA A 252 -6.50 0.13 -10.39
N GLN A 253 -5.36 0.79 -10.49
CA GLN A 253 -4.09 0.24 -10.02
C GLN A 253 -3.82 0.70 -8.59
N LEU A 254 -3.43 -0.24 -7.74
CA LEU A 254 -2.90 0.01 -6.41
C LEU A 254 -1.45 -0.48 -6.39
N GLU A 255 -0.54 0.43 -6.09
CA GLU A 255 0.87 0.11 -5.92
C GLU A 255 1.13 -0.23 -4.44
N LEU A 256 1.83 -1.34 -4.21
CA LEU A 256 2.12 -1.87 -2.88
C LEU A 256 3.64 -1.93 -2.72
N PRO A 257 4.26 -1.12 -1.84
CA PRO A 257 5.69 -1.20 -1.60
C PRO A 257 6.05 -2.52 -0.88
N ILE A 258 6.82 -3.35 -1.55
CA ILE A 258 7.26 -4.69 -1.09
C ILE A 258 8.74 -4.67 -0.69
N ARG A 259 9.02 -4.00 0.43
CA ARG A 259 10.36 -3.94 1.02
C ARG A 259 10.89 -5.32 1.42
N GLY A 260 12.18 -5.55 1.18
CA GLY A 260 12.85 -6.81 1.54
C GLY A 260 12.45 -8.00 0.66
N ALA A 261 11.71 -7.80 -0.44
CA ALA A 261 11.31 -8.91 -1.31
C ALA A 261 12.50 -9.68 -1.92
N GLY A 262 13.68 -9.05 -2.00
CA GLY A 262 14.93 -9.68 -2.42
C GLY A 262 15.72 -10.39 -1.32
N ASP A 263 15.30 -10.27 -0.05
CA ASP A 263 16.06 -10.78 1.09
C ASP A 263 15.84 -12.28 1.34
N ALA A 264 14.93 -12.92 0.62
CA ALA A 264 14.61 -14.33 0.76
C ALA A 264 14.73 -15.08 -0.58
N ARG A 265 14.97 -16.39 -0.54
CA ARG A 265 15.04 -17.22 -1.76
C ARG A 265 13.72 -17.25 -2.53
N SER A 266 12.59 -17.12 -1.83
CA SER A 266 11.28 -16.93 -2.44
C SER A 266 10.45 -15.90 -1.64
N TYR A 267 9.71 -15.09 -2.37
CA TYR A 267 8.82 -14.08 -1.80
C TYR A 267 7.39 -14.34 -2.23
N HIS A 268 6.47 -14.26 -1.28
CA HIS A 268 5.02 -14.38 -1.50
C HIS A 268 4.32 -13.13 -0.96
N LEU A 269 3.34 -12.66 -1.70
CA LEU A 269 2.47 -11.58 -1.30
C LEU A 269 1.03 -12.06 -1.31
N GLU A 270 0.34 -11.92 -0.19
CA GLU A 270 -1.10 -12.12 -0.05
C GLU A 270 -1.76 -10.76 0.15
N LEU A 271 -2.74 -10.42 -0.69
CA LEU A 271 -3.52 -9.21 -0.57
C LEU A 271 -4.96 -9.57 -0.24
N HIS A 272 -5.44 -9.17 0.95
CA HIS A 272 -6.83 -9.28 1.35
C HIS A 272 -7.51 -7.92 1.23
N LEU A 273 -8.57 -7.90 0.42
CA LEU A 273 -9.35 -6.71 0.10
C LEU A 273 -10.59 -6.60 1.00
N PRO A 274 -11.10 -5.36 1.19
CA PRO A 274 -12.38 -5.17 1.87
C PRO A 274 -13.52 -5.77 1.06
N ALA A 275 -14.69 -5.91 1.70
CA ALA A 275 -15.90 -6.37 1.04
C ALA A 275 -16.22 -5.52 -0.20
N GLU A 276 -16.85 -6.17 -1.19
CA GLU A 276 -17.27 -5.54 -2.45
C GLU A 276 -16.14 -5.07 -3.38
N ILE A 277 -14.87 -5.28 -3.02
CA ILE A 277 -13.70 -5.05 -3.89
C ILE A 277 -13.08 -6.40 -4.27
N GLU A 278 -12.70 -6.53 -5.54
CA GLU A 278 -11.99 -7.70 -6.07
C GLU A 278 -10.66 -7.25 -6.69
N CYS A 279 -9.63 -8.07 -6.52
CA CYS A 279 -8.36 -7.93 -7.22
C CYS A 279 -8.43 -8.84 -8.44
N HIS A 280 -8.31 -8.28 -9.63
CA HIS A 280 -8.26 -9.01 -10.90
C HIS A 280 -6.88 -9.54 -11.23
N SER A 281 -5.85 -8.81 -10.82
CA SER A 281 -4.49 -9.28 -10.99
C SER A 281 -3.59 -8.73 -9.92
N LEU A 282 -2.71 -9.57 -9.40
CA LEU A 282 -1.63 -9.19 -8.50
C LEU A 282 -0.32 -9.64 -9.12
N ALA A 283 0.56 -8.68 -9.41
CA ALA A 283 1.87 -8.93 -9.97
C ALA A 283 2.95 -8.33 -9.06
N LEU A 284 4.00 -9.10 -8.80
CA LEU A 284 5.22 -8.55 -8.24
C LEU A 284 6.03 -7.97 -9.40
N MET A 285 6.59 -6.77 -9.25
CA MET A 285 7.35 -6.15 -10.35
C MET A 285 8.85 -6.34 -10.12
N ALA A 286 9.53 -6.95 -11.09
CA ALA A 286 10.99 -7.01 -11.16
C ALA A 286 11.56 -5.68 -11.62
N THR A 287 10.89 -4.99 -12.53
CA THR A 287 11.16 -3.62 -12.98
C THR A 287 9.82 -2.94 -13.25
N PRO A 288 9.74 -1.61 -13.46
CA PRO A 288 8.47 -0.93 -13.72
C PRO A 288 7.66 -1.52 -14.89
N LEU A 289 8.31 -2.24 -15.81
CA LEU A 289 7.70 -2.83 -16.99
C LEU A 289 7.70 -4.36 -16.99
N GLN A 290 8.39 -5.01 -16.05
CA GLN A 290 8.58 -6.47 -16.08
C GLN A 290 8.13 -7.11 -14.77
N PRO A 291 7.14 -8.02 -14.80
CA PRO A 291 6.75 -8.78 -13.61
C PRO A 291 7.86 -9.77 -13.21
N SER A 292 8.03 -9.92 -11.90
CA SER A 292 8.83 -10.96 -11.27
C SER A 292 7.92 -12.14 -10.91
N GLY A 293 8.13 -13.29 -11.57
CA GLY A 293 7.44 -14.52 -11.20
C GLY A 293 5.99 -14.65 -11.69
N GLU A 294 5.17 -15.32 -10.88
CA GLU A 294 3.79 -15.67 -11.22
C GLU A 294 2.85 -14.50 -10.93
N ILE A 295 2.01 -14.18 -11.92
CA ILE A 295 0.97 -13.17 -11.80
C ILE A 295 -0.31 -13.90 -11.40
N ASP A 296 -0.88 -13.56 -10.23
CA ASP A 296 -2.24 -13.98 -9.93
C ASP A 296 -3.17 -13.25 -10.87
N ARG A 297 -4.05 -13.99 -11.53
CA ARG A 297 -5.07 -13.44 -12.41
C ARG A 297 -6.49 -13.86 -12.00
N ARG A 298 -6.61 -14.55 -10.87
CA ARG A 298 -7.90 -14.99 -10.33
C ARG A 298 -8.58 -13.79 -9.67
N ALA A 299 -9.72 -13.39 -10.23
CA ALA A 299 -10.55 -12.37 -9.63
C ALA A 299 -11.07 -12.83 -8.27
N GLY A 300 -10.78 -12.08 -7.21
CA GLY A 300 -11.28 -12.42 -5.88
C GLY A 300 -10.95 -11.40 -4.79
N PRO A 301 -11.49 -11.59 -3.58
CA PRO A 301 -11.19 -10.76 -2.42
C PRO A 301 -9.80 -11.05 -1.82
N VAL A 302 -9.18 -12.16 -2.21
CA VAL A 302 -7.81 -12.53 -1.81
C VAL A 302 -7.02 -12.89 -3.05
N SER A 303 -5.85 -12.28 -3.23
CA SER A 303 -4.93 -12.59 -4.32
C SER A 303 -3.54 -12.91 -3.80
N HIS A 304 -2.82 -13.78 -4.53
CA HIS A 304 -1.54 -14.33 -4.11
C HIS A 304 -0.52 -14.22 -5.24
N ALA A 305 0.51 -13.42 -5.07
CA ALA A 305 1.62 -13.37 -6.02
C ALA A 305 2.88 -14.01 -5.43
N HIS A 306 3.66 -14.68 -6.26
CA HIS A 306 4.90 -15.32 -5.85
C HIS A 306 6.00 -15.02 -6.86
N GLY A 307 7.17 -14.65 -6.33
CA GLY A 307 8.31 -14.25 -7.12
C GLY A 307 9.63 -14.68 -6.50
N ARG A 308 10.63 -14.79 -7.35
CA ARG A 308 12.03 -14.89 -6.95
C ARG A 308 12.74 -13.69 -7.53
N PHE A 309 13.52 -13.03 -6.71
CA PHE A 309 14.24 -11.87 -7.16
C PHE A 309 15.74 -12.14 -7.11
N SER A 310 16.43 -11.78 -8.18
CA SER A 310 17.88 -11.85 -8.26
C SER A 310 18.48 -10.75 -7.38
N VAL A 311 18.96 -11.13 -6.20
CA VAL A 311 19.76 -10.31 -5.28
C VAL A 311 19.09 -8.99 -4.85
N ARG A 312 19.60 -8.39 -3.77
CA ARG A 312 19.25 -7.03 -3.34
C ARG A 312 19.66 -6.08 -4.48
N TRP A 313 18.74 -5.24 -4.92
CA TRP A 313 18.98 -4.33 -6.04
C TRP A 313 20.01 -3.27 -5.63
N GLU A 314 20.97 -2.98 -6.51
CA GLU A 314 22.06 -2.02 -6.24
C GLU A 314 21.55 -0.58 -6.03
N ASP A 315 20.41 -0.22 -6.63
CA ASP A 315 19.91 1.15 -6.64
C ASP A 315 18.95 1.48 -5.49
N GLY A 316 18.68 0.52 -4.59
CA GLY A 316 17.84 0.76 -3.40
C GLY A 316 16.39 1.16 -3.70
N GLU A 317 15.92 1.03 -4.95
CA GLU A 317 14.52 1.30 -5.29
C GLU A 317 13.60 0.28 -4.60
N ASP A 318 12.60 0.81 -3.89
CA ASP A 318 11.53 0.00 -3.29
C ASP A 318 10.84 -0.80 -4.41
N ARG A 319 10.91 -2.13 -4.33
CA ARG A 319 10.14 -2.97 -5.25
C ARG A 319 8.65 -2.73 -5.00
N ILE A 320 7.88 -2.76 -6.09
CA ILE A 320 6.43 -2.58 -6.04
C ILE A 320 5.72 -3.85 -6.46
N ALA A 321 4.57 -4.11 -5.85
CA ALA A 321 3.57 -5.01 -6.39
C ALA A 321 2.40 -4.17 -6.93
N LEU A 322 1.85 -4.59 -8.06
CA LEU A 322 0.72 -3.92 -8.70
C LEU A 322 -0.53 -4.79 -8.54
N ALA A 323 -1.52 -4.25 -7.85
CA ALA A 323 -2.84 -4.85 -7.71
C ALA A 323 -3.85 -4.11 -8.60
N ALA A 324 -4.55 -4.85 -9.47
CA ALA A 324 -5.59 -4.31 -10.34
C ALA A 324 -6.97 -4.52 -9.68
N LEU A 325 -7.57 -3.45 -9.17
CA LEU A 325 -8.77 -3.48 -8.33
C LEU A 325 -10.03 -3.07 -9.09
N THR A 326 -11.15 -3.74 -8.82
CA THR A 326 -12.49 -3.34 -9.28
C THR A 326 -13.53 -3.59 -8.19
N THR A 327 -14.74 -3.08 -8.41
CA THR A 327 -15.89 -3.44 -7.60
C THR A 327 -16.48 -4.79 -8.04
N THR A 328 -16.88 -5.59 -7.05
CA THR A 328 -17.71 -6.76 -7.29
C THR A 328 -18.99 -6.34 -8.03
N GLY A 329 -19.53 -7.20 -8.89
CA GLY A 329 -20.87 -7.00 -9.46
C GLY A 329 -22.02 -7.17 -8.45
N ARG A 330 -21.73 -7.14 -7.14
CA ARG A 330 -22.63 -7.40 -6.01
C ARG A 330 -22.67 -6.16 -5.10
N GLY A 331 -23.44 -6.24 -4.01
CA GLY A 331 -23.53 -5.16 -3.02
C GLY A 331 -23.96 -3.82 -3.61
N THR A 332 -23.26 -2.76 -3.22
CA THR A 332 -23.48 -1.36 -3.59
C THR A 332 -23.54 -1.16 -5.11
N ALA A 333 -22.64 -1.80 -5.87
CA ALA A 333 -22.63 -1.66 -7.32
C ALA A 333 -23.92 -2.22 -7.96
N ARG A 334 -24.44 -3.33 -7.42
CA ARG A 334 -25.71 -3.92 -7.87
C ARG A 334 -26.91 -3.08 -7.45
N VAL A 335 -26.89 -2.52 -6.23
CA VAL A 335 -27.93 -1.59 -5.76
C VAL A 335 -27.97 -0.35 -6.66
N ALA A 336 -26.82 0.26 -6.95
CA ALA A 336 -26.73 1.41 -7.86
C ALA A 336 -27.28 1.10 -9.25
N MET A 337 -26.96 -0.08 -9.82
CA MET A 337 -27.51 -0.53 -11.09
C MET A 337 -29.03 -0.68 -11.05
N LEU A 338 -29.57 -1.39 -10.06
CA LEU A 338 -31.02 -1.63 -9.94
C LEU A 338 -31.79 -0.34 -9.69
N THR A 339 -31.28 0.52 -8.82
CA THR A 339 -31.86 1.84 -8.53
C THR A 339 -31.87 2.72 -9.76
N SER A 340 -30.78 2.74 -10.55
CA SER A 340 -30.72 3.52 -11.79
C SER A 340 -31.74 3.01 -12.80
N ILE A 341 -31.86 1.69 -12.99
CA ILE A 341 -32.83 1.08 -13.90
C ILE A 341 -34.27 1.38 -13.45
N ALA A 342 -34.57 1.24 -12.16
CA ALA A 342 -35.90 1.50 -11.62
C ALA A 342 -36.29 2.98 -11.76
N THR A 343 -35.36 3.90 -11.45
CA THR A 343 -35.56 5.35 -11.59
C THR A 343 -35.76 5.72 -13.05
N PHE A 344 -34.95 5.17 -13.96
CA PHE A 344 -35.12 5.36 -15.40
C PHE A 344 -36.48 4.86 -15.88
N ALA A 345 -36.87 3.64 -15.50
CA ALA A 345 -38.16 3.06 -15.88
C ALA A 345 -39.34 3.89 -15.35
N PHE A 346 -39.25 4.42 -14.13
CA PHE A 346 -40.27 5.29 -13.55
C PHE A 346 -40.49 6.55 -14.40
N PHE A 347 -39.43 7.30 -14.71
CA PHE A 347 -39.54 8.51 -15.53
C PHE A 347 -39.97 8.18 -16.96
N LEU A 348 -39.48 7.07 -17.53
CA LEU A 348 -39.85 6.64 -18.88
C LEU A 348 -41.33 6.30 -18.97
N LEU A 349 -41.85 5.50 -18.04
CA LEU A 349 -43.26 5.11 -18.00
C LEU A 349 -44.16 6.32 -17.73
N SER A 350 -43.72 7.26 -16.89
CA SER A 350 -44.46 8.50 -16.64
C SER A 350 -44.63 9.33 -17.91
N LEU A 351 -43.61 9.40 -18.76
CA LEU A 351 -43.65 10.13 -20.03
C LEU A 351 -44.34 9.35 -21.16
N ALA A 352 -44.16 8.02 -21.21
CA ALA A 352 -44.61 7.18 -22.33
C ALA A 352 -46.06 6.69 -22.19
N LEU A 353 -46.57 6.50 -20.96
CA LEU A 353 -47.93 6.01 -20.74
C LEU A 353 -48.95 7.16 -20.83
N PRO A 354 -49.96 7.07 -21.72
CA PRO A 354 -50.99 8.08 -21.84
C PRO A 354 -51.72 8.30 -20.50
N GLY A 355 -51.76 9.55 -20.03
CA GLY A 355 -52.45 9.93 -18.80
C GLY A 355 -51.69 9.65 -17.50
N ALA A 356 -50.46 9.12 -17.54
CA ALA A 356 -49.67 8.88 -16.33
C ALA A 356 -49.31 10.20 -15.62
N MET A 357 -48.73 11.18 -16.33
CA MET A 357 -48.40 12.51 -15.77
C MET A 357 -49.62 13.23 -15.17
N PRO A 358 -50.74 13.41 -15.90
CA PRO A 358 -51.95 14.02 -15.31
C PRO A 358 -52.52 13.25 -14.11
N THR A 359 -52.26 11.94 -14.01
CA THR A 359 -52.70 11.14 -12.86
C THR A 359 -51.80 11.36 -11.66
N LEU A 360 -50.48 11.44 -11.85
CA LEU A 360 -49.52 11.77 -10.80
C LEU A 360 -49.78 13.17 -10.24
N GLU A 361 -50.04 14.14 -11.12
CA GLU A 361 -50.40 15.52 -10.77
C GLU A 361 -51.72 15.58 -9.97
N ARG A 362 -52.80 14.95 -10.48
CA ARG A 362 -54.12 14.97 -9.82
C ARG A 362 -54.12 14.27 -8.47
N ALA A 363 -53.29 13.25 -8.30
CA ALA A 363 -53.17 12.57 -7.02
C ALA A 363 -52.56 13.50 -5.96
N GLY A 364 -51.57 14.33 -6.32
CA GLY A 364 -50.94 15.28 -5.40
C GLY A 364 -50.13 14.57 -4.30
N ASP A 365 -50.50 14.79 -3.03
CA ASP A 365 -49.79 14.30 -1.84
C ASP A 365 -49.46 12.78 -1.83
N PRO A 366 -50.35 11.85 -2.23
CA PRO A 366 -50.04 10.42 -2.26
C PRO A 366 -48.92 10.08 -3.27
N SER A 367 -48.85 10.77 -4.42
CA SER A 367 -47.76 10.59 -5.38
C SER A 367 -46.43 11.07 -4.78
N ALA A 368 -46.44 12.21 -4.07
CA ALA A 368 -45.26 12.73 -3.40
C ALA A 368 -44.74 11.75 -2.34
N VAL A 369 -45.63 11.21 -1.49
CA VAL A 369 -45.25 10.20 -0.46
C VAL A 369 -44.66 8.94 -1.09
N LEU A 370 -45.25 8.44 -2.19
CA LEU A 370 -44.78 7.25 -2.88
C LEU A 370 -43.36 7.43 -3.47
N LEU A 371 -42.99 8.66 -3.83
CA LEU A 371 -41.65 9.00 -4.33
C LEU A 371 -40.65 9.32 -3.20
N THR A 372 -41.11 9.89 -2.09
CA THR A 372 -40.26 10.18 -0.93
C THR A 372 -39.77 8.90 -0.27
N LEU A 373 -40.62 7.88 -0.14
CA LEU A 373 -40.25 6.61 0.52
C LEU A 373 -39.00 5.93 -0.09
N PRO A 374 -38.92 5.67 -1.41
CA PRO A 374 -37.71 5.12 -2.02
C PRO A 374 -36.52 6.08 -1.92
N ALA A 375 -36.72 7.40 -2.01
CA ALA A 375 -35.63 8.36 -1.84
C ALA A 375 -35.00 8.28 -0.43
N VAL A 376 -35.82 8.16 0.61
CA VAL A 376 -35.35 7.97 2.00
C VAL A 376 -34.69 6.60 2.18
N ALA A 377 -35.28 5.53 1.63
CA ALA A 377 -34.68 4.19 1.73
C ALA A 377 -33.29 4.13 1.07
N LEU A 378 -33.11 4.81 -0.06
CA LEU A 378 -31.83 4.87 -0.78
C LEU A 378 -30.76 5.67 -0.01
N SER A 379 -31.14 6.69 0.75
CA SER A 379 -30.18 7.52 1.50
C SER A 379 -29.49 6.74 2.63
N ILE A 380 -30.16 5.73 3.20
CA ILE A 380 -29.59 4.85 4.25
C ILE A 380 -28.34 4.11 3.75
N PHE A 381 -28.29 3.75 2.45
CA PHE A 381 -27.14 3.05 1.86
C PHE A 381 -25.89 3.94 1.70
N LEU A 382 -25.99 5.24 1.93
CA LEU A 382 -24.86 6.17 1.80
C LEU A 382 -23.97 6.22 3.06
N GLY A 383 -24.44 5.71 4.20
CA GLY A 383 -23.82 5.91 5.52
C GLY A 383 -22.87 4.83 6.03
N VAL A 384 -22.53 3.80 5.23
CA VAL A 384 -21.70 2.68 5.70
C VAL A 384 -20.24 3.12 5.84
N ARG A 385 -19.66 2.95 7.03
CA ARG A 385 -18.23 3.16 7.28
C ARG A 385 -17.43 1.99 6.72
N GLU A 386 -16.47 2.28 5.86
CA GLU A 386 -15.66 1.28 5.17
C GLU A 386 -14.18 1.66 5.18
N HIS A 387 -13.34 0.77 4.65
CA HIS A 387 -11.96 1.10 4.35
C HIS A 387 -11.87 2.23 3.30
N GLU A 388 -10.83 3.07 3.38
CA GLU A 388 -10.62 4.20 2.47
C GLU A 388 -10.63 3.78 1.00
N ILE A 389 -9.94 2.67 0.67
CA ILE A 389 -9.91 2.11 -0.69
C ILE A 389 -11.32 1.74 -1.17
N ALA A 390 -12.12 1.09 -0.33
CA ALA A 390 -13.49 0.75 -0.68
C ALA A 390 -14.35 2.01 -0.85
N SER A 391 -14.18 3.00 0.04
CA SER A 391 -14.89 4.27 -0.06
C SER A 391 -14.59 5.01 -1.38
N VAL A 392 -13.33 5.01 -1.81
CA VAL A 392 -12.93 5.62 -3.09
C VAL A 392 -13.53 4.84 -4.27
N LEU A 393 -13.40 3.51 -4.29
CA LEU A 393 -13.85 2.68 -5.41
C LEU A 393 -15.38 2.53 -5.48
N LEU A 394 -16.10 2.54 -4.36
CA LEU A 394 -17.57 2.47 -4.30
C LEU A 394 -18.22 3.86 -4.32
N GLY A 395 -17.44 4.93 -4.12
CA GLY A 395 -17.89 6.32 -4.10
C GLY A 395 -18.77 6.68 -5.31
N PRO A 396 -18.37 6.41 -6.56
CA PRO A 396 -19.19 6.73 -7.72
C PRO A 396 -20.54 5.99 -7.75
N ALA A 397 -20.58 4.71 -7.32
CA ALA A 397 -21.83 3.97 -7.22
C ALA A 397 -22.77 4.58 -6.16
N ARG A 398 -22.22 5.08 -5.04
CA ARG A 398 -22.99 5.84 -4.04
C ARG A 398 -23.49 7.17 -4.58
N VAL A 399 -22.66 7.89 -5.34
CA VAL A 399 -23.09 9.12 -6.02
C VAL A 399 -24.26 8.83 -6.96
N THR A 400 -24.24 7.72 -7.70
CA THR A 400 -25.38 7.31 -8.53
C THR A 400 -26.64 7.03 -7.71
N ILE A 401 -26.51 6.31 -6.58
CA ILE A 401 -27.64 6.07 -5.66
C ILE A 401 -28.20 7.40 -5.12
N GLY A 402 -27.33 8.29 -4.64
CA GLY A 402 -27.69 9.61 -4.13
C GLY A 402 -28.32 10.50 -5.20
N LEU A 403 -27.83 10.44 -6.44
CA LEU A 403 -28.42 11.14 -7.58
C LEU A 403 -29.83 10.63 -7.86
N CYS A 404 -30.03 9.31 -7.92
CA CYS A 404 -31.36 8.74 -8.13
C CYS A 404 -32.33 9.11 -6.99
N ALA A 405 -31.88 9.05 -5.74
CA ALA A 405 -32.66 9.49 -4.58
C ALA A 405 -33.03 10.98 -4.67
N GLY A 406 -32.06 11.83 -5.04
CA GLY A 406 -32.27 13.26 -5.24
C GLY A 406 -33.26 13.56 -6.37
N LEU A 407 -33.19 12.82 -7.49
CA LEU A 407 -34.17 12.94 -8.57
C LEU A 407 -35.57 12.58 -8.07
N LEU A 408 -35.75 11.47 -7.38
CA LEU A 408 -37.07 11.10 -6.85
C LEU A 408 -37.60 12.12 -5.82
N ALA A 409 -36.74 12.68 -4.97
CA ALA A 409 -37.11 13.70 -4.00
C ALA A 409 -37.52 15.03 -4.66
N VAL A 410 -36.81 15.48 -5.69
CA VAL A 410 -37.17 16.69 -6.45
C VAL A 410 -38.47 16.46 -7.23
N ALA A 411 -38.67 15.28 -7.81
CA ALA A 411 -39.95 14.91 -8.43
C ALA A 411 -41.12 14.98 -7.43
N ALA A 412 -40.94 14.41 -6.24
CA ALA A 412 -41.94 14.47 -5.17
C ALA A 412 -42.27 15.91 -4.78
N THR A 413 -41.25 16.75 -4.64
CA THR A 413 -41.39 18.17 -4.27
C THR A 413 -42.08 18.97 -5.37
N ALA A 414 -41.73 18.71 -6.65
CA ALA A 414 -42.37 19.35 -7.79
C ALA A 414 -43.87 19.03 -7.85
N LEU A 415 -44.27 17.78 -7.56
CA LEU A 415 -45.67 17.39 -7.48
C LEU A 415 -46.38 18.03 -6.28
N ALA A 416 -45.75 18.04 -5.11
CA ALA A 416 -46.33 18.65 -3.90
C ALA A 416 -46.51 20.18 -4.03
N TRP A 417 -45.66 20.85 -4.83
CA TRP A 417 -45.73 22.29 -5.06
C TRP A 417 -46.58 22.68 -6.29
N ASP A 418 -47.29 21.75 -6.93
CA ASP A 418 -48.05 22.03 -8.16
C ASP A 418 -47.18 22.71 -9.25
N LEU A 419 -45.94 22.21 -9.46
CA LEU A 419 -45.06 22.75 -10.50
C LEU A 419 -45.71 22.53 -11.87
N ARG A 420 -45.94 23.62 -12.60
CA ARG A 420 -46.68 23.61 -13.88
C ARG A 420 -45.77 23.45 -15.10
N GLU A 421 -46.39 23.11 -16.22
CA GLU A 421 -45.75 23.15 -17.53
C GLU A 421 -45.23 24.57 -17.86
N PRO A 422 -44.08 24.70 -18.55
CA PRO A 422 -43.24 23.65 -19.15
C PRO A 422 -42.17 23.06 -18.21
N TRP A 423 -42.08 23.55 -16.97
CA TRP A 423 -40.98 23.22 -16.05
C TRP A 423 -41.04 21.77 -15.57
N LEU A 424 -42.26 21.25 -15.36
CA LEU A 424 -42.48 19.87 -14.99
C LEU A 424 -41.97 18.92 -16.09
N SER A 425 -42.44 19.06 -17.33
CA SER A 425 -41.96 18.26 -18.46
C SER A 425 -40.44 18.34 -18.64
N THR A 426 -39.88 19.56 -18.55
CA THR A 426 -38.43 19.77 -18.67
C THR A 426 -37.65 18.98 -17.62
N TYR A 427 -38.10 19.02 -16.36
CA TYR A 427 -37.48 18.26 -15.28
C TYR A 427 -37.58 16.74 -15.51
N TRP A 428 -38.74 16.22 -15.93
CA TRP A 428 -38.92 14.79 -16.22
C TRP A 428 -37.96 14.30 -17.31
N TRP A 429 -37.76 15.08 -18.37
CA TRP A 429 -36.79 14.75 -19.43
C TRP A 429 -35.34 14.75 -18.92
N ILE A 430 -34.97 15.73 -18.10
CA ILE A 430 -33.63 15.79 -17.48
C ILE A 430 -33.42 14.56 -16.59
N ALA A 431 -34.40 14.24 -15.73
CA ALA A 431 -34.34 13.11 -14.81
C ALA A 431 -34.27 11.77 -15.56
N LEU A 432 -35.06 11.61 -16.63
CA LEU A 432 -35.01 10.44 -17.52
C LEU A 432 -33.60 10.27 -18.12
N CYS A 433 -33.04 11.31 -18.72
CA CYS A 433 -31.72 11.26 -19.34
C CYS A 433 -30.61 10.96 -18.32
N ALA A 434 -30.64 11.58 -17.14
CA ALA A 434 -29.66 11.36 -16.09
C ALA A 434 -29.71 9.93 -15.54
N ALA A 435 -30.90 9.42 -15.21
CA ALA A 435 -31.08 8.05 -14.74
C ALA A 435 -30.73 7.02 -15.83
N GLY A 436 -31.10 7.30 -17.08
CA GLY A 436 -30.80 6.46 -18.24
C GLY A 436 -29.29 6.35 -18.50
N LEU A 437 -28.55 7.45 -18.40
CA LEU A 437 -27.10 7.45 -18.50
C LEU A 437 -26.46 6.60 -17.39
N CYS A 438 -26.92 6.75 -16.15
CA CYS A 438 -26.43 5.93 -15.03
C CYS A 438 -26.70 4.44 -15.25
N ALA A 439 -27.92 4.10 -15.67
CA ALA A 439 -28.32 2.72 -15.96
C ALA A 439 -27.47 2.11 -17.08
N LEU A 440 -27.22 2.87 -18.17
CA LEU A 440 -26.38 2.45 -19.28
C LEU A 440 -24.93 2.20 -18.82
N LEU A 441 -24.34 3.12 -18.05
CA LEU A 441 -22.97 2.97 -17.56
C LEU A 441 -22.80 1.72 -16.68
N HIS A 442 -23.75 1.47 -15.77
CA HIS A 442 -23.75 0.26 -14.96
C HIS A 442 -23.97 -1.02 -15.78
N ALA A 443 -24.83 -0.99 -16.80
CA ALA A 443 -25.06 -2.10 -17.70
C ALA A 443 -23.80 -2.44 -18.52
N LEU A 444 -23.14 -1.43 -19.08
CA LEU A 444 -21.85 -1.59 -19.78
C LEU A 444 -20.80 -2.20 -18.84
N GLY A 445 -20.70 -1.69 -17.62
CA GLY A 445 -19.85 -2.25 -16.58
C GLY A 445 -20.14 -3.72 -16.25
N ALA A 446 -21.42 -4.09 -16.13
CA ALA A 446 -21.84 -5.47 -15.93
C ALA A 446 -21.47 -6.39 -17.09
N VAL A 447 -21.62 -5.92 -18.34
CA VAL A 447 -21.20 -6.66 -19.54
C VAL A 447 -19.68 -6.85 -19.57
N GLN A 448 -18.90 -5.81 -19.26
CA GLN A 448 -17.44 -5.89 -19.23
C GLN A 448 -16.94 -6.86 -18.15
N ARG A 449 -17.54 -6.85 -16.95
CA ARG A 449 -17.23 -7.84 -15.90
C ARG A 449 -17.49 -9.27 -16.36
N ARG A 450 -18.62 -9.53 -17.04
CA ARG A 450 -18.92 -10.85 -17.59
C ARG A 450 -17.92 -11.29 -18.66
N ARG A 451 -17.52 -10.38 -19.55
CA ARG A 451 -16.50 -10.66 -20.58
C ARG A 451 -15.17 -11.05 -19.95
N ARG A 452 -14.72 -10.32 -18.93
CA ARG A 452 -13.51 -10.67 -18.18
C ARG A 452 -13.63 -12.02 -17.49
N ALA A 453 -14.75 -12.28 -16.82
CA ALA A 453 -14.97 -13.55 -16.15
C ALA A 453 -14.91 -14.74 -17.13
N GLY A 454 -15.41 -14.58 -18.36
CA GLY A 454 -15.35 -15.61 -19.41
C GLY A 454 -13.94 -15.85 -19.95
N ALA A 455 -13.15 -14.80 -20.14
CA ALA A 455 -11.78 -14.89 -20.67
C ALA A 455 -10.78 -15.61 -19.75
N TRP A 456 -11.17 -15.97 -18.52
CA TRP A 456 -10.32 -16.72 -17.57
C TRP A 456 -10.55 -18.23 -17.59
N TYR A 457 -11.62 -18.70 -18.24
CA TYR A 457 -11.91 -20.13 -18.35
C TYR A 457 -11.33 -20.77 -19.62
N GLU A 458 -10.77 -19.95 -20.52
CA GLU A 458 -9.98 -20.36 -21.69
C GLU A 458 -8.50 -20.20 -21.37
#